data_AF-A0A3N1A7S0-F1
#
_entry.id   AF-A0A3N1A7S0-F1
#
_cell.length_a   1.000
_cell.length_b   1.000
_cell.length_c   1.000
_cell.angle_alpha   90.00
_cell.angle_beta   90.00
_cell.angle_gamma   90.00
#
_symmetry.space_group_name_H-M   'P 1'
#
loop_
_entity.id
_entity.type
_entity.pdbx_description
1 polymer ?
#
loop_
_entity_poly.entity_id
_entity_poly.type
_entity_poly.pdbx_seq_one_letter_code
_entity_poly.pdbx_strand_id
1 'polypeptide(L)'
;MTARRSQRRPGTPNPADDRAFHRALQRQVDALAATVTLKDPPDGLSVTAEREWREQVAAAWLYLSCVAVWAEDHQLVEPLLRSAPPGIARNAASAPLWLGRAFEALTRHPSTQWLLHPEYNPMLWAGAPSAAACDDLIRWWATQAPSLAWPDQDGYPPSISGWVIGDLLQILSPQRRARHALVQTPHYVADFILDRTLHPAADTFREEPVLRLIDPTVGTGHYLVRAVDYLWQWYTAGRMDARSVEQPPITGGHTLPPGEAIRRILAGVDGVDIDPLTVAVARLRMTVYLGHLLADAGLLPRPLRLAAVPAWVTPRIAVGDSLLIGKISRAEYGRLRPHLVDLPGAAFPLPGFTWTADEAATTAPPRRGRRS
;
A
#
# COMPACT_ATOMS: atom_id res chain seq x y z
N MET A 1 9.15 -51.01 6.84
CA MET A 1 8.58 -49.84 7.55
C MET A 1 9.14 -48.56 6.95
N THR A 2 8.48 -48.06 5.90
CA THR A 2 8.85 -46.81 5.23
C THR A 2 8.11 -45.65 5.90
N ALA A 3 8.84 -44.84 6.65
CA ALA A 3 8.31 -43.61 7.22
C ALA A 3 8.02 -42.60 6.10
N ARG A 4 6.75 -42.48 5.71
CA ARG A 4 6.26 -41.28 5.00
C ARG A 4 6.38 -40.10 5.96
N ARG A 5 7.51 -39.38 5.92
CA ARG A 5 7.57 -38.00 6.41
C ARG A 5 6.56 -37.20 5.57
N SER A 6 5.40 -36.89 6.13
CA SER A 6 4.56 -35.84 5.59
C SER A 6 5.34 -34.53 5.74
N GLN A 7 6.07 -34.14 4.70
CA GLN A 7 6.51 -32.76 4.58
C GLN A 7 5.24 -31.93 4.45
N ARG A 8 4.74 -31.40 5.58
CA ARG A 8 3.84 -30.24 5.54
C ARG A 8 4.59 -29.21 4.70
N ARG A 9 3.99 -28.75 3.60
CA ARG A 9 4.44 -27.52 2.95
C ARG A 9 4.62 -26.48 4.07
N PRO A 10 5.75 -25.76 4.14
CA PRO A 10 5.86 -24.63 5.06
C PRO A 10 4.63 -23.74 4.84
N GLY A 11 4.01 -23.28 5.93
CA GLY A 11 2.89 -22.35 5.83
C GLY A 11 3.31 -21.14 5.00
N THR A 12 2.37 -20.53 4.27
CA THR A 12 2.70 -19.32 3.53
C THR A 12 3.24 -18.26 4.48
N PRO A 13 4.29 -17.50 4.08
CA PRO A 13 4.94 -16.56 4.99
C PRO A 13 4.06 -15.35 5.34
N ASN A 14 3.02 -15.08 4.54
CA ASN A 14 2.13 -13.96 4.73
C ASN A 14 1.12 -14.25 5.86
N PRO A 15 1.14 -13.50 6.97
CA PRO A 15 0.17 -13.66 8.06
C PRO A 15 -1.29 -13.53 7.62
N ALA A 16 -1.56 -12.81 6.52
CA ALA A 16 -2.89 -12.70 5.94
C ALA A 16 -3.40 -14.01 5.32
N ASP A 17 -2.64 -15.10 5.32
CA ASP A 17 -3.15 -16.44 4.97
C ASP A 17 -3.51 -17.27 6.22
N ASP A 18 -3.16 -16.80 7.43
CA ASP A 18 -3.44 -17.50 8.68
C ASP A 18 -4.86 -17.22 9.20
N ARG A 19 -5.69 -18.27 9.24
CA ARG A 19 -7.05 -18.21 9.77
C ARG A 19 -7.10 -17.81 11.25
N ALA A 20 -6.08 -18.12 12.05
CA ALA A 20 -6.02 -17.71 13.45
C ALA A 20 -5.84 -16.19 13.56
N PHE A 21 -4.98 -15.61 12.71
CA PHE A 21 -4.81 -14.17 12.60
C PHE A 21 -6.08 -13.48 12.10
N HIS A 22 -6.78 -14.05 11.10
CA HIS A 22 -8.08 -13.52 10.64
C HIS A 22 -9.10 -13.43 11.77
N ARG A 23 -9.24 -14.50 12.56
CA ARG A 23 -10.15 -14.50 13.72
C ARG A 23 -9.72 -13.48 14.77
N ALA A 24 -8.43 -13.28 14.97
CA ALA A 24 -7.93 -12.27 15.90
C ALA A 24 -8.27 -10.85 15.43
N LEU A 25 -8.06 -10.56 14.14
CA LEU A 25 -8.43 -9.29 13.53
C LEU A 25 -9.94 -9.03 13.63
N GLN A 26 -10.79 -10.02 13.34
CA GLN A 26 -12.24 -9.86 13.47
C GLN A 26 -12.65 -9.53 14.91
N ARG A 27 -12.05 -10.18 15.92
CA ARG A 27 -12.30 -9.82 17.33
C ARG A 27 -11.92 -8.37 17.64
N GLN A 28 -10.85 -7.85 17.04
CA GLN A 28 -10.50 -6.44 17.19
C GLN A 28 -11.52 -5.52 16.52
N VAL A 29 -12.03 -5.87 15.32
CA VAL A 29 -13.13 -5.11 14.68
C VAL A 29 -14.35 -5.07 15.59
N ASP A 30 -14.78 -6.22 16.11
CA ASP A 30 -15.98 -6.33 16.95
C ASP A 30 -15.83 -5.50 18.24
N ALA A 31 -14.65 -5.58 18.88
CA ALA A 31 -14.33 -4.82 20.10
C ALA A 31 -14.31 -3.30 19.86
N LEU A 32 -13.72 -2.85 18.74
CA LEU A 32 -13.73 -1.44 18.37
C LEU A 32 -15.15 -0.96 18.04
N ALA A 33 -15.88 -1.70 17.21
CA ALA A 33 -17.22 -1.36 16.73
C ALA A 33 -18.22 -1.14 17.87
N ALA A 34 -18.12 -1.94 18.93
CA ALA A 34 -18.94 -1.81 20.14
C ALA A 34 -18.79 -0.45 20.84
N THR A 35 -17.71 0.28 20.58
CA THR A 35 -17.38 1.55 21.26
C THR A 35 -17.30 2.75 20.33
N VAL A 36 -17.57 2.57 19.02
CA VAL A 36 -17.51 3.65 18.04
C VAL A 36 -18.56 4.71 18.37
N THR A 37 -18.15 5.98 18.46
CA THR A 37 -19.05 7.12 18.42
C THR A 37 -19.07 7.65 16.98
N LEU A 38 -20.25 7.64 16.35
CA LEU A 38 -20.43 8.12 14.99
C LEU A 38 -20.40 9.65 14.95
N LYS A 39 -19.78 10.18 13.90
CA LYS A 39 -19.80 11.59 13.56
C LYS A 39 -20.85 11.79 12.46
N ASP A 40 -21.81 12.69 12.69
CA ASP A 40 -22.87 13.05 11.74
C ASP A 40 -23.53 11.82 11.08
N PRO A 41 -24.09 10.87 11.87
CA PRO A 41 -24.68 9.67 11.30
C PRO A 41 -25.87 10.04 10.39
N PRO A 42 -26.08 9.31 9.29
CA PRO A 42 -27.26 9.49 8.46
C PRO A 42 -28.56 9.43 9.27
N ASP A 43 -29.50 10.34 8.99
CA ASP A 43 -30.80 10.36 9.67
C ASP A 43 -31.59 9.07 9.39
N GLY A 44 -32.28 8.57 10.41
CA GLY A 44 -33.21 7.44 10.27
C GLY A 44 -32.56 6.07 10.04
N LEU A 45 -31.27 5.90 10.40
CA LEU A 45 -30.63 4.58 10.37
C LEU A 45 -31.39 3.58 11.25
N SER A 46 -31.66 2.39 10.68
CA SER A 46 -32.12 1.26 11.49
C SER A 46 -30.99 0.79 12.42
N VAL A 47 -31.35 0.11 13.51
CA VAL A 47 -30.36 -0.47 14.45
C VAL A 47 -29.33 -1.36 13.73
N THR A 48 -29.79 -2.15 12.74
CA THR A 48 -28.89 -2.99 11.94
C THR A 48 -27.94 -2.15 11.08
N ALA A 49 -28.45 -1.11 10.40
CA ALA A 49 -27.64 -0.25 9.56
C ALA A 49 -26.62 0.55 10.38
N GLU A 50 -26.99 1.02 11.57
CA GLU A 50 -26.07 1.68 12.49
C GLU A 50 -24.96 0.74 12.95
N ARG A 51 -25.29 -0.52 13.28
CA ARG A 51 -24.30 -1.55 13.64
C ARG A 51 -23.32 -1.80 12.50
N GLU A 52 -23.81 -1.99 11.28
CA GLU A 52 -22.97 -2.18 10.09
C GLU A 52 -22.08 -0.97 9.81
N TRP A 53 -22.55 0.25 10.10
CA TRP A 53 -21.78 1.47 9.94
C TRP A 53 -20.64 1.56 10.96
N ARG A 54 -20.93 1.25 12.23
CA ARG A 54 -19.91 1.16 13.30
C ARG A 54 -18.85 0.11 12.99
N GLU A 55 -19.24 -1.04 12.44
CA GLU A 55 -18.31 -2.08 11.96
C GLU A 55 -17.40 -1.57 10.84
N GLN A 56 -17.92 -0.78 9.89
CA GLN A 56 -17.11 -0.19 8.82
C GLN A 56 -16.11 0.86 9.34
N VAL A 57 -16.52 1.70 10.29
CA VAL A 57 -15.61 2.63 10.97
C VAL A 57 -14.51 1.86 11.71
N ALA A 58 -14.87 0.86 12.51
CA ALA A 58 -13.92 0.02 13.23
C ALA A 58 -12.94 -0.70 12.30
N ALA A 59 -13.43 -1.25 11.18
CA ALA A 59 -12.59 -1.88 10.16
C ALA A 59 -11.61 -0.90 9.52
N ALA A 60 -12.02 0.35 9.26
CA ALA A 60 -11.13 1.38 8.71
C ALA A 60 -10.00 1.76 9.69
N TRP A 61 -10.33 1.91 10.99
CA TRP A 61 -9.35 2.15 12.05
C TRP A 61 -8.38 0.97 12.21
N LEU A 62 -8.89 -0.25 12.27
CA LEU A 62 -8.06 -1.45 12.36
C LEU A 62 -7.16 -1.60 11.12
N TYR A 63 -7.70 -1.38 9.92
CA TYR A 63 -6.93 -1.50 8.69
C TYR A 63 -5.75 -0.52 8.64
N LEU A 64 -5.97 0.76 8.97
CA LEU A 64 -4.87 1.74 9.03
C LEU A 64 -3.85 1.40 10.11
N SER A 65 -4.26 0.76 11.21
CA SER A 65 -3.32 0.21 12.20
C SER A 65 -2.49 -0.96 11.66
N CYS A 66 -3.05 -1.82 10.80
CA CYS A 66 -2.28 -2.84 10.08
C CYS A 66 -1.23 -2.21 9.16
N VAL A 67 -1.59 -1.13 8.44
CA VAL A 67 -0.65 -0.41 7.57
C VAL A 67 0.46 0.26 8.38
N ALA A 68 0.12 0.88 9.51
CA ALA A 68 1.10 1.45 10.43
C ALA A 68 2.05 0.39 10.99
N VAL A 69 1.53 -0.72 11.52
CA VAL A 69 2.35 -1.83 12.03
C VAL A 69 3.25 -2.43 10.95
N TRP A 70 2.75 -2.63 9.74
CA TRP A 70 3.59 -3.07 8.62
C TRP A 70 4.72 -2.08 8.34
N ALA A 71 4.44 -0.78 8.37
CA ALA A 71 5.46 0.23 8.19
C ALA A 71 6.49 0.25 9.34
N GLU A 72 6.05 0.03 10.59
CA GLU A 72 6.93 -0.08 11.76
C GLU A 72 7.81 -1.33 11.70
N ASP A 73 7.24 -2.48 11.35
CA ASP A 73 7.96 -3.76 11.22
C ASP A 73 9.06 -3.69 10.15
N HIS A 74 8.87 -2.83 9.15
CA HIS A 74 9.85 -2.53 8.10
C HIS A 74 10.72 -1.29 8.39
N GLN A 75 10.58 -0.68 9.55
CA GLN A 75 11.29 0.53 9.96
C GLN A 75 11.06 1.75 9.05
N LEU A 76 10.00 1.74 8.23
CA LEU A 76 9.63 2.83 7.34
C LEU A 76 9.24 4.11 8.12
N VAL A 77 8.74 3.94 9.33
CA VAL A 77 8.34 5.00 10.27
C VAL A 77 8.87 4.69 11.67
N GLU A 78 8.88 5.68 12.56
CA GLU A 78 9.15 5.43 13.97
C GLU A 78 8.01 4.62 14.62
N PRO A 79 8.32 3.64 15.48
CA PRO A 79 7.29 2.81 16.09
C PRO A 79 6.44 3.60 17.08
N LEU A 80 5.13 3.42 16.98
CA LEU A 80 4.13 3.89 17.91
C LEU A 80 3.22 2.75 18.38
N LEU A 81 3.02 1.70 17.58
CA LEU A 81 2.11 0.59 17.89
C LEU A 81 2.85 -0.64 18.40
N ARG A 82 4.01 -0.98 17.83
CA ARG A 82 4.89 -2.07 18.30
C ARG A 82 5.59 -1.72 19.60
N SER A 83 6.06 -0.48 19.70
CA SER A 83 6.71 0.06 20.88
C SER A 83 6.51 1.58 20.91
N ALA A 84 6.60 2.17 22.11
CA ALA A 84 6.63 3.62 22.23
C ALA A 84 8.05 4.15 21.97
N PRO A 85 8.20 5.37 21.42
CA PRO A 85 9.50 5.98 21.25
C PRO A 85 10.23 6.13 22.60
N PRO A 86 11.58 6.07 22.62
CA PRO A 86 12.34 6.18 23.85
C PRO A 86 11.99 7.45 24.64
N GLY A 87 11.69 7.28 25.93
CA GLY A 87 11.34 8.39 26.83
C GLY A 87 9.91 8.92 26.68
N ILE A 88 9.09 8.35 25.79
CA ILE A 88 7.68 8.74 25.63
C ILE A 88 6.79 7.63 26.19
N ALA A 89 6.00 7.97 27.21
CA ALA A 89 4.94 7.10 27.71
C ALA A 89 3.60 7.53 27.10
N ARG A 90 2.87 6.57 26.54
CA ARG A 90 1.51 6.78 26.03
C ARG A 90 0.53 6.90 27.19
N ASN A 91 -0.31 7.94 27.17
CA ASN A 91 -1.48 8.03 28.05
C ASN A 91 -2.64 7.24 27.42
N ALA A 92 -3.23 6.32 28.18
CA ALA A 92 -4.36 5.51 27.73
C ALA A 92 -5.57 6.34 27.30
N ALA A 93 -5.83 7.46 27.98
CA ALA A 93 -6.93 8.36 27.65
C ALA A 93 -6.75 9.05 26.29
N SER A 94 -5.51 9.13 25.76
CA SER A 94 -5.21 9.72 24.46
C SER A 94 -4.91 8.67 23.38
N ALA A 95 -5.27 7.40 23.59
CA ALA A 95 -5.00 6.33 22.63
C ALA A 95 -5.54 6.58 21.20
N PRO A 96 -6.73 7.20 20.98
CA PRO A 96 -7.20 7.51 19.64
C PRO A 96 -6.29 8.53 18.93
N LEU A 97 -5.78 9.53 19.66
CA LEU A 97 -4.81 10.49 19.13
C LEU A 97 -3.47 9.82 18.81
N TRP A 98 -3.07 8.84 19.63
CA TRP A 98 -1.84 8.07 19.40
C TRP A 98 -1.93 7.23 18.11
N LEU A 99 -3.06 6.55 17.87
CA LEU A 99 -3.33 5.90 16.58
C LEU A 99 -3.34 6.92 15.44
N GLY A 100 -3.97 8.08 15.63
CA GLY A 100 -3.94 9.17 14.65
C GLY A 100 -2.52 9.59 14.26
N ARG A 101 -1.59 9.68 15.23
CA ARG A 101 -0.17 9.96 14.96
C ARG A 101 0.53 8.83 14.20
N ALA A 102 0.22 7.57 14.52
CA ALA A 102 0.72 6.41 13.76
C ALA A 102 0.22 6.44 12.31
N PHE A 103 -1.02 6.85 12.10
CA PHE A 103 -1.60 6.97 10.77
C PHE A 103 -0.98 8.15 9.99
N GLU A 104 -0.76 9.29 10.64
CA GLU A 104 -0.09 10.47 10.06
C GLU A 104 1.37 10.18 9.65
N ALA A 105 2.05 9.27 10.35
CA ALA A 105 3.39 8.83 9.95
C ALA A 105 3.41 8.17 8.55
N LEU A 106 2.29 7.63 8.08
CA LEU A 106 2.15 7.03 6.75
C LEU A 106 2.01 8.08 5.63
N THR A 107 1.74 9.36 5.95
CA THR A 107 1.46 10.41 4.96
C THR A 107 2.66 11.31 4.67
N ARG A 108 3.87 10.84 4.99
CA ARG A 108 5.12 11.63 4.83
C ARG A 108 5.59 11.81 3.39
N HIS A 109 4.94 11.15 2.42
CA HIS A 109 5.29 11.24 1.01
C HIS A 109 4.09 11.71 0.15
N PRO A 110 4.31 12.53 -0.92
CA PRO A 110 3.34 12.89 -1.98
C PRO A 110 2.30 11.85 -2.32
N SER A 111 2.78 10.65 -2.65
CA SER A 111 1.94 9.54 -3.08
C SER A 111 1.08 8.94 -1.97
N THR A 112 1.40 9.16 -0.70
CA THR A 112 0.81 8.41 0.43
C THR A 112 -0.16 9.24 1.27
N GLN A 113 -0.19 10.57 1.09
CA GLN A 113 -1.11 11.47 1.82
C GLN A 113 -2.60 11.06 1.71
N TRP A 114 -2.97 10.42 0.62
CA TRP A 114 -4.34 10.02 0.32
C TRP A 114 -4.91 8.99 1.29
N LEU A 115 -4.08 8.28 2.05
CA LEU A 115 -4.51 7.31 3.06
C LEU A 115 -5.41 7.93 4.14
N LEU A 116 -5.19 9.22 4.43
CA LEU A 116 -5.97 9.99 5.41
C LEU A 116 -6.87 11.03 4.77
N HIS A 117 -6.95 11.13 3.44
CA HIS A 117 -7.84 12.09 2.82
C HIS A 117 -9.31 11.67 3.08
N PRO A 118 -10.19 12.55 3.60
CA PRO A 118 -11.56 12.20 3.95
C PRO A 118 -12.38 11.59 2.82
N GLU A 119 -12.16 12.05 1.59
CA GLU A 119 -12.85 11.48 0.42
C GLU A 119 -12.26 10.15 -0.05
N TYR A 120 -11.00 9.84 0.30
CA TYR A 120 -10.39 8.55 0.00
C TYR A 120 -10.72 7.49 1.03
N ASN A 121 -10.81 7.91 2.30
CA ASN A 121 -11.05 7.03 3.43
C ASN A 121 -12.20 7.54 4.32
N PRO A 122 -13.42 7.66 3.79
CA PRO A 122 -14.54 8.30 4.51
C PRO A 122 -14.90 7.57 5.81
N MET A 123 -14.75 6.25 5.87
CA MET A 123 -15.07 5.47 7.06
C MET A 123 -14.10 5.73 8.22
N LEU A 124 -12.84 6.08 7.95
CA LEU A 124 -11.91 6.51 9.00
C LEU A 124 -12.39 7.79 9.70
N TRP A 125 -13.07 8.67 8.96
CA TRP A 125 -13.52 9.99 9.43
C TRP A 125 -14.98 10.04 9.88
N ALA A 126 -15.74 8.95 9.68
CA ALA A 126 -17.16 8.85 10.02
C ALA A 126 -17.42 8.56 11.52
N GLY A 127 -16.37 8.39 12.33
CA GLY A 127 -16.48 8.16 13.76
C GLY A 127 -15.16 7.75 14.39
N ALA A 128 -15.16 7.57 15.71
CA ALA A 128 -13.97 7.15 16.46
C ALA A 128 -14.33 6.09 17.52
N PRO A 129 -13.54 5.00 17.66
CA PRO A 129 -13.62 4.10 18.80
C PRO A 129 -13.25 4.80 20.11
N SER A 130 -13.66 4.22 21.25
CA SER A 130 -13.31 4.74 22.57
C SER A 130 -11.81 4.68 22.85
N ALA A 131 -11.33 5.53 23.77
CA ALA A 131 -9.93 5.53 24.16
C ALA A 131 -9.46 4.19 24.75
N ALA A 132 -10.30 3.52 25.55
CA ALA A 132 -9.99 2.21 26.11
C ALA A 132 -9.82 1.14 25.01
N ALA A 133 -10.74 1.08 24.04
CA ALA A 133 -10.64 0.11 22.94
C ALA A 133 -9.41 0.37 22.05
N CYS A 134 -9.08 1.64 21.78
CA CYS A 134 -7.85 2.02 21.09
C CYS A 134 -6.58 1.63 21.88
N ASP A 135 -6.59 1.78 23.21
CA ASP A 135 -5.47 1.37 24.08
C ASP A 135 -5.24 -0.15 24.01
N ASP A 136 -6.32 -0.91 24.09
CA ASP A 136 -6.29 -2.37 23.99
C ASP A 136 -5.79 -2.85 22.63
N LEU A 137 -6.20 -2.19 21.54
CA LEU A 137 -5.69 -2.48 20.20
C LEU A 137 -4.17 -2.26 20.12
N ILE A 138 -3.68 -1.12 20.61
CA ILE A 138 -2.24 -0.82 20.62
C ILE A 138 -1.48 -1.89 21.43
N ARG A 139 -2.00 -2.25 22.61
CA ARG A 139 -1.39 -3.29 23.45
C ARG A 139 -1.37 -4.65 22.75
N TRP A 140 -2.44 -5.00 22.04
CA TRP A 140 -2.52 -6.23 21.26
C TRP A 140 -1.48 -6.27 20.14
N TRP A 141 -1.30 -5.18 19.39
CA TRP A 141 -0.24 -5.05 18.38
C TRP A 141 1.16 -5.22 18.98
N ALA A 142 1.42 -4.62 20.15
CA ALA A 142 2.71 -4.70 20.81
C ALA A 142 3.06 -6.10 21.39
N THR A 143 2.05 -6.89 21.78
CA THR A 143 2.28 -8.07 22.63
C THR A 143 1.82 -9.41 22.06
N GLN A 144 0.84 -9.42 21.16
CA GLN A 144 0.16 -10.65 20.71
C GLN A 144 0.14 -10.81 19.20
N ALA A 145 0.04 -9.72 18.44
CA ALA A 145 -0.07 -9.78 16.99
C ALA A 145 1.25 -10.23 16.33
N PRO A 146 1.20 -11.08 15.28
CA PRO A 146 2.39 -11.50 14.55
C PRO A 146 3.09 -10.31 13.87
N SER A 147 4.38 -10.46 13.56
CA SER A 147 5.09 -9.56 12.64
C SER A 147 4.41 -9.57 11.27
N LEU A 148 4.27 -8.41 10.64
CA LEU A 148 3.86 -8.25 9.25
C LEU A 148 5.07 -8.17 8.30
N ALA A 149 6.29 -8.17 8.84
CA ALA A 149 7.51 -8.38 8.09
C ALA A 149 7.95 -9.86 8.16
N TRP A 150 8.23 -10.45 7.00
CA TRP A 150 8.82 -11.78 6.82
C TRP A 150 9.97 -11.72 5.80
N PRO A 151 11.00 -12.57 5.93
CA PRO A 151 12.11 -12.60 4.98
C PRO A 151 11.66 -13.09 3.60
N ASP A 152 12.43 -12.78 2.57
CA ASP A 152 12.20 -13.29 1.22
C ASP A 152 12.20 -14.83 1.21
N GLN A 153 11.16 -15.43 0.61
CA GLN A 153 10.97 -16.88 0.60
C GLN A 153 10.49 -17.35 -0.77
N ASP A 154 11.22 -18.30 -1.38
CA ASP A 154 10.81 -19.17 -2.50
C ASP A 154 9.86 -18.53 -3.54
N GLY A 155 10.22 -17.37 -4.07
CA GLY A 155 9.49 -16.68 -5.15
C GLY A 155 8.26 -15.86 -4.69
N TYR A 156 7.88 -15.93 -3.41
CA TYR A 156 6.85 -15.09 -2.82
C TYR A 156 7.33 -13.61 -2.77
N PRO A 157 6.46 -12.63 -3.08
CA PRO A 157 6.82 -11.22 -2.99
C PRO A 157 7.33 -10.83 -1.58
N PRO A 158 8.43 -10.07 -1.47
CA PRO A 158 8.99 -9.73 -0.17
C PRO A 158 7.97 -8.90 0.62
N SER A 159 7.93 -9.05 1.95
CA SER A 159 6.94 -8.36 2.80
C SER A 159 6.94 -6.83 2.66
N ILE A 160 8.11 -6.25 2.36
CA ILE A 160 8.30 -4.81 2.09
C ILE A 160 7.53 -4.30 0.86
N SER A 161 7.07 -5.20 -0.02
CA SER A 161 6.17 -4.87 -1.13
C SER A 161 4.75 -4.50 -0.67
N GLY A 162 4.45 -4.71 0.61
CA GLY A 162 3.14 -4.48 1.19
C GLY A 162 2.08 -5.48 0.72
N TRP A 163 2.50 -6.68 0.29
CA TRP A 163 1.57 -7.74 -0.12
C TRP A 163 0.51 -8.03 0.95
N VAL A 164 0.94 -8.15 2.21
CA VAL A 164 0.06 -8.38 3.37
C VAL A 164 -0.96 -7.26 3.57
N ILE A 165 -0.59 -5.98 3.44
CA ILE A 165 -1.54 -4.88 3.63
C ILE A 165 -2.54 -4.76 2.47
N GLY A 166 -2.19 -5.26 1.28
CA GLY A 166 -3.14 -5.43 0.19
C GLY A 166 -4.18 -6.50 0.52
N ASP A 167 -3.75 -7.66 1.02
CA ASP A 167 -4.64 -8.76 1.40
C ASP A 167 -5.50 -8.43 2.62
N LEU A 168 -4.94 -7.74 3.61
CA LEU A 168 -5.66 -7.34 4.82
C LEU A 168 -6.80 -6.37 4.56
N LEU A 169 -6.70 -5.49 3.55
CA LEU A 169 -7.80 -4.58 3.19
C LEU A 169 -9.04 -5.38 2.78
N GLN A 170 -8.83 -6.40 1.94
CA GLN A 170 -9.88 -7.31 1.52
C GLN A 170 -10.47 -8.05 2.73
N ILE A 171 -9.61 -8.58 3.60
CA ILE A 171 -10.04 -9.36 4.78
C ILE A 171 -10.95 -8.53 5.68
N LEU A 172 -10.56 -7.30 5.97
CA LEU A 172 -11.22 -6.41 6.92
C LEU A 172 -12.43 -5.66 6.34
N SER A 173 -12.63 -5.65 5.01
CA SER A 173 -13.71 -4.90 4.36
C SER A 173 -14.67 -5.81 3.58
N PRO A 174 -15.51 -6.64 4.24
CA PRO A 174 -16.53 -7.47 3.56
C PRO A 174 -17.44 -6.69 2.60
N GLN A 175 -17.83 -5.46 2.96
CA GLN A 175 -18.67 -4.61 2.14
C GLN A 175 -17.93 -4.10 0.90
N ARG A 176 -16.63 -3.80 1.00
CA ARG A 176 -15.80 -3.45 -0.18
C ARG A 176 -15.62 -4.65 -1.10
N ARG A 177 -15.46 -5.87 -0.55
CA ARG A 177 -15.48 -7.11 -1.36
C ARG A 177 -16.76 -7.23 -2.18
N ALA A 178 -17.91 -7.01 -1.55
CA ALA A 178 -19.21 -7.13 -2.23
C ALA A 178 -19.47 -5.99 -3.24
N ARG A 179 -19.11 -4.75 -2.90
CA ARG A 179 -19.41 -3.56 -3.73
C ARG A 179 -18.42 -3.32 -4.87
N HIS A 180 -17.14 -3.60 -4.66
CA HIS A 180 -16.07 -3.30 -5.62
C HIS A 180 -15.41 -4.56 -6.19
N ALA A 181 -15.98 -5.75 -5.92
CA ALA A 181 -15.38 -7.03 -6.30
C ALA A 181 -13.90 -7.15 -5.87
N LEU A 182 -13.56 -6.60 -4.70
CA LEU A 182 -12.18 -6.54 -4.19
C LEU A 182 -11.67 -7.96 -3.88
N VAL A 183 -11.06 -8.60 -4.88
CA VAL A 183 -10.46 -9.93 -4.80
C VAL A 183 -9.00 -9.80 -5.23
N GLN A 184 -8.10 -9.90 -4.26
CA GLN A 184 -6.67 -9.82 -4.48
C GLN A 184 -6.21 -11.03 -5.28
N THR A 185 -5.38 -10.76 -6.28
CA THR A 185 -4.79 -11.79 -7.11
C THR A 185 -3.63 -12.44 -6.38
N PRO A 186 -3.63 -13.77 -6.16
CA PRO A 186 -2.48 -14.45 -5.58
C PRO A 186 -1.22 -14.23 -6.41
N HIS A 187 -0.05 -14.15 -5.78
CA HIS A 187 1.20 -13.79 -6.46
C HIS A 187 1.53 -14.72 -7.64
N TYR A 188 1.27 -16.03 -7.50
CA TYR A 188 1.50 -17.00 -8.58
C TYR A 188 0.57 -16.80 -9.79
N VAL A 189 -0.63 -16.23 -9.59
CA VAL A 189 -1.53 -15.84 -10.69
C VAL A 189 -1.01 -14.55 -11.35
N ALA A 190 -0.48 -13.61 -10.55
CA ALA A 190 0.17 -12.43 -11.08
C ALA A 190 1.38 -12.80 -11.97
N ASP A 191 2.24 -13.70 -11.47
CA ASP A 191 3.37 -14.25 -12.22
C ASP A 191 2.93 -14.94 -13.51
N PHE A 192 1.92 -15.81 -13.43
CA PHE A 192 1.40 -16.49 -14.61
C PHE A 192 0.92 -15.49 -15.69
N ILE A 193 0.18 -14.45 -15.31
CA ILE A 193 -0.29 -13.46 -16.27
C ILE A 193 0.87 -12.62 -16.82
N LEU A 194 1.83 -12.19 -15.99
CA LEU A 194 2.99 -11.41 -16.45
C LEU A 194 3.90 -12.23 -17.38
N ASP A 195 4.10 -13.52 -17.10
CA ASP A 195 4.82 -14.45 -17.99
C ASP A 195 4.14 -14.64 -19.35
N ARG A 196 2.82 -14.44 -19.43
CA ARG A 196 2.04 -14.55 -20.66
C ARG A 196 1.81 -13.22 -21.35
N THR A 197 2.18 -12.11 -20.74
CA THR A 197 1.91 -10.75 -21.23
C THR A 197 3.17 -9.90 -21.27
N LEU A 198 3.67 -9.45 -20.12
CA LEU A 198 4.85 -8.59 -20.01
C LEU A 198 6.13 -9.28 -20.53
N HIS A 199 6.32 -10.56 -20.23
CA HIS A 199 7.50 -11.32 -20.66
C HIS A 199 7.64 -11.37 -22.20
N PRO A 200 6.65 -11.86 -22.99
CA PRO A 200 6.74 -11.81 -24.45
C PRO A 200 6.67 -10.38 -25.03
N ALA A 201 6.04 -9.43 -24.32
CA ALA A 201 6.05 -8.02 -24.71
C ALA A 201 7.46 -7.42 -24.65
N ALA A 202 8.30 -7.84 -23.70
CA ALA A 202 9.68 -7.37 -23.61
C ALA A 202 10.48 -7.70 -24.87
N ASP A 203 10.27 -8.87 -25.50
CA ASP A 203 10.93 -9.22 -26.77
C ASP A 203 10.33 -8.43 -27.94
N THR A 204 9.00 -8.37 -28.00
CA THR A 204 8.26 -7.69 -29.08
C THR A 204 8.60 -6.19 -29.15
N PHE A 205 8.74 -5.54 -28.00
CA PHE A 205 8.96 -4.10 -27.87
C PHE A 205 10.36 -3.77 -27.33
N ARG A 206 11.35 -4.65 -27.52
CA ARG A 206 12.70 -4.47 -26.95
C ARG A 206 13.41 -3.18 -27.37
N GLU A 207 13.10 -2.69 -28.57
CA GLU A 207 13.68 -1.45 -29.12
C GLU A 207 13.02 -0.18 -28.54
N GLU A 208 11.87 -0.33 -27.86
CA GLU A 208 11.18 0.79 -27.24
C GLU A 208 11.93 1.24 -25.98
N PRO A 209 12.13 2.55 -25.77
CA PRO A 209 12.80 3.07 -24.59
C PRO A 209 12.06 2.73 -23.29
N VAL A 210 10.74 2.55 -23.34
CA VAL A 210 9.88 2.28 -22.20
C VAL A 210 8.85 1.21 -22.57
N LEU A 211 8.91 0.06 -21.91
CA LEU A 211 7.81 -0.91 -21.89
C LEU A 211 6.62 -0.32 -21.12
N ARG A 212 5.47 -0.28 -21.78
CA ARG A 212 4.23 0.29 -21.22
C ARG A 212 3.27 -0.83 -20.81
N LEU A 213 2.74 -0.73 -19.59
CA LEU A 213 1.78 -1.62 -18.98
C LEU A 213 0.71 -0.78 -18.28
N ILE A 214 -0.54 -1.18 -18.44
CA ILE A 214 -1.68 -0.61 -17.71
C ILE A 214 -2.45 -1.70 -16.99
N ASP A 215 -2.77 -1.46 -15.72
CA ASP A 215 -3.77 -2.22 -14.97
C ASP A 215 -5.04 -1.36 -14.78
N PRO A 216 -6.11 -1.59 -15.55
CA PRO A 216 -7.31 -0.75 -15.53
C PRO A 216 -8.26 -1.05 -14.35
N THR A 217 -7.92 -2.03 -13.51
CA THR A 217 -8.66 -2.41 -12.29
C THR A 217 -7.65 -2.78 -11.20
N VAL A 218 -6.78 -1.82 -10.87
CA VAL A 218 -5.53 -2.08 -10.15
C VAL A 218 -5.72 -2.63 -8.74
N GLY A 219 -6.89 -2.41 -8.14
CA GLY A 219 -7.16 -2.76 -6.75
C GLY A 219 -6.08 -2.18 -5.84
N THR A 220 -5.52 -3.02 -4.97
CA THR A 220 -4.42 -2.59 -4.09
C THR A 220 -3.04 -2.63 -4.76
N GLY A 221 -2.92 -2.97 -6.04
CA GLY A 221 -1.69 -2.90 -6.82
C GLY A 221 -0.84 -4.17 -6.86
N HIS A 222 -1.38 -5.37 -6.57
CA HIS A 222 -0.63 -6.64 -6.63
C HIS A 222 0.08 -6.84 -7.97
N TYR A 223 -0.63 -6.61 -9.08
CA TYR A 223 -0.07 -6.72 -10.42
C TYR A 223 1.05 -5.72 -10.69
N LEU A 224 0.83 -4.44 -10.36
CA LEU A 224 1.84 -3.41 -10.61
C LEU A 224 3.09 -3.62 -9.77
N VAL A 225 2.92 -3.89 -8.48
CA VAL A 225 4.02 -4.20 -7.57
C VAL A 225 4.79 -5.42 -8.06
N ARG A 226 4.11 -6.44 -8.58
CA ARG A 226 4.80 -7.62 -9.14
C ARG A 226 5.47 -7.32 -10.48
N ALA A 227 4.87 -6.50 -11.34
CA ALA A 227 5.46 -6.08 -12.61
C ALA A 227 6.76 -5.28 -12.41
N VAL A 228 6.89 -4.54 -11.31
CA VAL A 228 8.16 -3.87 -10.93
C VAL A 228 9.31 -4.87 -10.87
N ASP A 229 9.12 -6.10 -10.38
CA ASP A 229 10.19 -7.09 -10.31
C ASP A 229 10.73 -7.49 -11.70
N TYR A 230 9.82 -7.66 -12.66
CA TYR A 230 10.16 -7.99 -14.04
C TYR A 230 10.87 -6.83 -14.71
N LEU A 231 10.31 -5.63 -14.59
CA LEU A 231 10.87 -4.43 -15.21
C LEU A 231 12.18 -4.00 -14.57
N TRP A 232 12.36 -4.22 -13.27
CA TRP A 232 13.61 -3.95 -12.57
C TRP A 232 14.74 -4.78 -13.17
N GLN A 233 14.54 -6.10 -13.34
CA GLN A 233 15.52 -6.95 -14.01
C GLN A 233 15.77 -6.52 -15.45
N TRP A 234 14.69 -6.19 -16.19
CA TRP A 234 14.80 -5.74 -17.57
C TRP A 234 15.70 -4.50 -17.71
N TYR A 235 15.45 -3.48 -16.88
CA TYR A 235 16.15 -2.21 -16.94
C TYR A 235 17.49 -2.16 -16.19
N THR A 236 17.81 -3.14 -15.34
CA THR A 236 19.09 -3.14 -14.59
C THR A 236 20.05 -4.26 -15.00
N ALA A 237 19.54 -5.35 -15.58
CA ALA A 237 20.32 -6.50 -16.01
C ALA A 237 20.17 -6.80 -17.50
N GLY A 238 19.34 -6.06 -18.24
CA GLY A 238 19.10 -6.28 -19.66
C GLY A 238 18.44 -7.62 -19.98
N ARG A 239 17.79 -8.24 -18.98
CA ARG A 239 17.17 -9.56 -19.07
C ARG A 239 15.89 -9.62 -18.25
N MET A 240 14.94 -10.44 -18.67
CA MET A 240 13.70 -10.71 -17.94
C MET A 240 13.47 -12.22 -17.87
N ASP A 241 13.35 -12.74 -16.66
CA ASP A 241 13.03 -14.16 -16.42
C ASP A 241 11.52 -14.36 -16.28
N ALA A 242 11.00 -15.44 -16.86
CA ALA A 242 9.69 -15.96 -16.49
C ALA A 242 9.74 -16.58 -15.07
N ARG A 243 8.65 -16.48 -14.31
CA ARG A 243 8.62 -16.89 -12.88
C ARG A 243 7.70 -18.06 -12.57
N SER A 244 6.65 -18.26 -13.37
CA SER A 244 5.63 -19.28 -13.19
C SER A 244 5.57 -20.28 -14.34
N VAL A 245 5.94 -19.90 -15.55
CA VAL A 245 5.88 -20.74 -16.75
C VAL A 245 7.29 -20.96 -17.27
N GLU A 246 7.66 -22.21 -17.57
CA GLU A 246 8.95 -22.53 -18.16
C GLU A 246 9.07 -21.90 -19.55
N GLN A 247 9.86 -20.83 -19.65
CA GLN A 247 10.14 -20.09 -20.87
C GLN A 247 11.61 -19.63 -20.82
N PRO A 248 12.30 -19.52 -21.98
CA PRO A 248 13.64 -18.96 -22.00
C PRO A 248 13.61 -17.48 -21.57
N PRO A 249 14.63 -16.99 -20.84
CA PRO A 249 14.72 -15.58 -20.50
C PRO A 249 14.76 -14.71 -21.76
N ILE A 250 14.05 -13.57 -21.73
CA ILE A 250 14.22 -12.54 -22.75
C ILE A 250 15.45 -11.71 -22.40
N THR A 251 16.27 -11.39 -23.40
CA THR A 251 17.49 -10.57 -23.25
C THR A 251 17.47 -9.42 -24.25
N GLY A 252 18.42 -8.49 -24.10
CA GLY A 252 18.49 -7.30 -24.96
C GLY A 252 17.82 -6.06 -24.37
N GLY A 253 17.46 -6.10 -23.08
CA GLY A 253 16.96 -4.93 -22.37
C GLY A 253 18.04 -3.89 -22.12
N HIS A 254 17.63 -2.64 -21.90
CA HIS A 254 18.54 -1.55 -21.61
C HIS A 254 19.13 -1.71 -20.19
N THR A 255 20.45 -1.90 -20.08
CA THR A 255 21.12 -1.88 -18.77
C THR A 255 21.35 -0.45 -18.31
N LEU A 256 20.48 0.04 -17.42
CA LEU A 256 20.44 1.41 -16.94
C LEU A 256 20.88 1.50 -15.48
N PRO A 257 21.46 2.65 -15.06
CA PRO A 257 21.66 2.92 -13.64
C PRO A 257 20.34 2.81 -12.86
N PRO A 258 20.35 2.30 -11.62
CA PRO A 258 19.17 2.07 -10.79
C PRO A 258 18.15 3.22 -10.74
N GLY A 259 18.61 4.47 -10.60
CA GLY A 259 17.73 5.64 -10.59
C GLY A 259 16.99 5.88 -11.91
N GLU A 260 17.65 5.63 -13.05
CA GLU A 260 17.03 5.73 -14.38
C GLU A 260 16.10 4.54 -14.63
N ALA A 261 16.47 3.34 -14.17
CA ALA A 261 15.58 2.17 -14.22
C ALA A 261 14.24 2.44 -13.51
N ILE A 262 14.25 3.02 -12.30
CA ILE A 262 13.01 3.43 -11.61
C ILE A 262 12.23 4.47 -12.43
N ARG A 263 12.90 5.44 -13.07
CA ARG A 263 12.22 6.43 -13.93
C ARG A 263 11.53 5.75 -15.13
N ARG A 264 12.15 4.74 -15.74
CA ARG A 264 11.54 3.96 -16.82
C ARG A 264 10.34 3.15 -16.34
N ILE A 265 10.43 2.52 -15.18
CA ILE A 265 9.32 1.81 -14.56
C ILE A 265 8.16 2.77 -14.30
N LEU A 266 8.42 3.91 -13.66
CA LEU A 266 7.40 4.92 -13.37
C LEU A 266 6.78 5.51 -14.63
N ALA A 267 7.54 5.67 -15.72
CA ALA A 267 7.03 6.16 -16.99
C ALA A 267 6.18 5.13 -17.75
N GLY A 268 6.39 3.84 -17.48
CA GLY A 268 5.77 2.73 -18.19
C GLY A 268 4.63 2.04 -17.46
N VAL A 269 4.46 2.27 -16.15
CA VAL A 269 3.48 1.55 -15.33
C VAL A 269 2.34 2.47 -14.90
N ASP A 270 1.17 2.26 -15.50
CA ASP A 270 -0.06 2.98 -15.21
C ASP A 270 -1.10 2.07 -14.50
N GLY A 271 -1.91 2.66 -13.62
CA GLY A 271 -2.99 1.96 -12.93
C GLY A 271 -4.23 2.81 -12.75
N VAL A 272 -5.41 2.19 -12.77
CA VAL A 272 -6.69 2.85 -12.47
C VAL A 272 -7.56 1.94 -11.62
N ASP A 273 -8.22 2.49 -10.59
CA ASP A 273 -9.26 1.77 -9.84
C ASP A 273 -10.39 2.72 -9.43
N ILE A 274 -11.59 2.18 -9.26
CA ILE A 274 -12.77 2.96 -8.89
C ILE A 274 -12.79 3.29 -7.39
N ASP A 275 -12.17 2.46 -6.55
CA ASP A 275 -12.14 2.63 -5.10
C ASP A 275 -10.97 3.55 -4.69
N PRO A 276 -11.24 4.74 -4.13
CA PRO A 276 -10.18 5.64 -3.70
C PRO A 276 -9.17 5.01 -2.72
N LEU A 277 -9.65 4.24 -1.73
CA LEU A 277 -8.77 3.68 -0.70
C LEU A 277 -7.81 2.64 -1.29
N THR A 278 -8.28 1.81 -2.23
CA THR A 278 -7.43 0.82 -2.89
C THR A 278 -6.32 1.51 -3.70
N VAL A 279 -6.64 2.60 -4.40
CA VAL A 279 -5.66 3.46 -5.09
C VAL A 279 -4.64 4.05 -4.12
N ALA A 280 -5.06 4.58 -2.97
CA ALA A 280 -4.14 5.11 -1.97
C ALA A 280 -3.16 4.04 -1.45
N VAL A 281 -3.66 2.82 -1.22
CA VAL A 281 -2.86 1.67 -0.80
C VAL A 281 -1.90 1.22 -1.91
N ALA A 282 -2.36 1.18 -3.16
CA ALA A 282 -1.51 0.85 -4.31
C ALA A 282 -0.37 1.86 -4.47
N ARG A 283 -0.66 3.16 -4.33
CA ARG A 283 0.35 4.24 -4.34
C ARG A 283 1.35 4.09 -3.21
N LEU A 284 0.91 3.78 -1.99
CA LEU A 284 1.81 3.50 -0.86
C LEU A 284 2.78 2.37 -1.19
N ARG A 285 2.27 1.21 -1.58
CA ARG A 285 3.11 0.02 -1.80
C ARG A 285 4.04 0.18 -2.99
N MET A 286 3.60 0.78 -4.10
CA MET A 286 4.50 1.11 -5.20
C MET A 286 5.60 2.10 -4.78
N THR A 287 5.25 3.15 -4.02
CA THR A 287 6.24 4.14 -3.53
C THR A 287 7.29 3.49 -2.63
N VAL A 288 6.84 2.70 -1.64
CA VAL A 288 7.74 1.99 -0.72
C VAL A 288 8.60 0.99 -1.46
N TYR A 289 8.02 0.21 -2.39
CA TYR A 289 8.76 -0.84 -3.07
C TYR A 289 9.83 -0.29 -4.02
N LEU A 290 9.52 0.77 -4.77
CA LEU A 290 10.51 1.47 -5.59
C LEU A 290 11.59 2.13 -4.72
N GLY A 291 11.23 2.70 -3.56
CA GLY A 291 12.18 3.22 -2.57
C GLY A 291 13.08 2.13 -2.00
N HIS A 292 12.55 0.93 -1.77
CA HIS A 292 13.30 -0.23 -1.30
C HIS A 292 14.36 -0.64 -2.33
N LEU A 293 13.99 -0.73 -3.62
CA LEU A 293 14.93 -1.01 -4.71
C LEU A 293 16.03 0.04 -4.83
N LEU A 294 15.71 1.33 -4.67
CA LEU A 294 16.71 2.40 -4.63
C LEU A 294 17.66 2.24 -3.42
N ALA A 295 17.15 1.84 -2.27
CA ALA A 295 17.95 1.60 -1.08
C ALA A 295 18.85 0.35 -1.23
N ASP A 296 18.38 -0.73 -1.86
CA ASP A 296 19.23 -1.91 -2.16
C ASP A 296 20.32 -1.58 -3.18
N ALA A 297 20.03 -0.67 -4.11
CA ALA A 297 21.01 -0.12 -5.04
C ALA A 297 21.99 0.90 -4.42
N GLY A 298 21.89 1.19 -3.12
CA GLY A 298 22.77 2.13 -2.41
C GLY A 298 22.48 3.61 -2.68
N LEU A 299 21.34 3.94 -3.29
CA LEU A 299 20.93 5.32 -3.59
C LEU A 299 20.13 5.98 -2.45
N LEU A 300 19.63 5.19 -1.50
CA LEU A 300 18.93 5.66 -0.30
C LEU A 300 19.51 4.96 0.94
N PRO A 301 19.45 5.61 2.12
CA PRO A 301 19.97 5.02 3.35
C PRO A 301 19.16 3.78 3.78
N ARG A 302 19.83 2.91 4.52
CA ARG A 302 19.22 1.79 5.26
C ARG A 302 19.31 2.09 6.78
N PRO A 303 18.26 1.82 7.58
CA PRO A 303 16.94 1.37 7.15
C PRO A 303 16.22 2.43 6.30
N LEU A 304 15.40 1.97 5.35
CA LEU A 304 14.62 2.87 4.52
C LEU A 304 13.57 3.57 5.39
N ARG A 305 13.52 4.90 5.34
CA ARG A 305 12.41 5.68 5.92
C ARG A 305 11.49 6.16 4.80
N LEU A 306 10.18 6.12 5.01
CA LEU A 306 9.20 6.58 4.03
C LEU A 306 9.45 8.04 3.62
N ALA A 307 9.81 8.90 4.59
CA ALA A 307 10.15 10.30 4.35
C ALA A 307 11.44 10.51 3.52
N ALA A 308 12.31 9.50 3.45
CA ALA A 308 13.53 9.55 2.65
C ALA A 308 13.30 9.15 1.18
N VAL A 309 12.13 8.59 0.83
CA VAL A 309 11.78 8.30 -0.55
C VAL A 309 11.62 9.62 -1.31
N PRO A 310 12.35 9.84 -2.42
CA PRO A 310 12.29 11.10 -3.14
C PRO A 310 10.90 11.38 -3.72
N ALA A 311 10.43 12.63 -3.63
CA ALA A 311 9.11 13.04 -4.13
C ALA A 311 8.83 12.72 -5.60
N TRP A 312 9.88 12.59 -6.44
CA TRP A 312 9.73 12.19 -7.84
C TRP A 312 9.36 10.71 -8.02
N VAL A 313 9.47 9.88 -6.98
CA VAL A 313 8.97 8.50 -6.94
C VAL A 313 7.45 8.54 -6.72
N THR A 314 6.74 8.99 -7.75
CA THR A 314 5.28 9.15 -7.73
C THR A 314 4.64 8.16 -8.71
N PRO A 315 4.01 7.07 -8.22
CA PRO A 315 3.33 6.09 -9.07
C PRO A 315 2.16 6.70 -9.85
N ARG A 316 2.01 6.33 -11.12
CA ARG A 316 0.95 6.80 -12.02
C ARG A 316 -0.33 5.96 -11.86
N ILE A 317 -0.93 6.05 -10.67
CA ILE A 317 -2.15 5.32 -10.33
C ILE A 317 -3.25 6.33 -10.06
N ALA A 318 -4.38 6.25 -10.77
CA ALA A 318 -5.48 7.20 -10.67
C ALA A 318 -6.75 6.56 -10.09
N VAL A 319 -7.57 7.38 -9.43
CA VAL A 319 -8.95 6.99 -9.14
C VAL A 319 -9.80 7.31 -10.36
N GLY A 320 -10.58 6.34 -10.82
CA GLY A 320 -11.43 6.55 -11.97
C GLY A 320 -12.20 5.31 -12.40
N ASP A 321 -13.30 5.54 -13.10
CA ASP A 321 -13.97 4.48 -13.84
C ASP A 321 -13.29 4.32 -15.21
N SER A 322 -12.41 3.33 -15.32
CA SER A 322 -11.63 3.03 -16.54
C SER A 322 -12.52 2.67 -17.74
N LEU A 323 -13.80 2.35 -17.53
CA LEU A 323 -14.74 2.09 -18.61
C LEU A 323 -15.34 3.36 -19.20
N LEU A 324 -15.42 4.45 -18.42
CA LEU A 324 -16.17 5.67 -18.77
C LEU A 324 -15.30 6.91 -19.02
N ILE A 325 -14.15 7.04 -18.36
CA ILE A 325 -13.30 8.24 -18.48
C ILE A 325 -12.85 8.42 -19.94
N GLY A 326 -13.00 9.66 -20.46
CA GLY A 326 -12.63 10.03 -21.83
C GLY A 326 -13.62 9.56 -22.90
N LYS A 327 -14.61 8.73 -22.56
CA LYS A 327 -15.66 8.25 -23.49
C LYS A 327 -16.97 9.03 -23.36
N ILE A 328 -17.21 9.62 -22.19
CA ILE A 328 -18.40 10.45 -21.91
C ILE A 328 -17.97 11.84 -21.42
N SER A 329 -18.88 12.81 -21.51
CA SER A 329 -18.63 14.17 -21.02
C SER A 329 -18.45 14.18 -19.49
N ARG A 330 -17.72 15.16 -18.94
CA ARG A 330 -17.58 15.33 -17.47
C ARG A 330 -18.94 15.44 -16.77
N ALA A 331 -19.90 16.15 -17.37
CA ALA A 331 -21.25 16.28 -16.84
C ALA A 331 -21.97 14.92 -16.79
N GLU A 332 -21.86 14.12 -17.84
CA GLU A 332 -22.42 12.77 -17.89
C GLU A 332 -21.74 11.82 -16.92
N TYR A 333 -20.42 11.90 -16.80
CA TYR A 333 -19.65 11.16 -15.79
C TYR A 333 -20.10 11.55 -14.37
N GLY A 334 -20.27 12.84 -14.09
CA GLY A 334 -20.77 13.33 -12.81
C GLY A 334 -22.16 12.81 -12.46
N ARG A 335 -23.04 12.59 -13.44
CA ARG A 335 -24.33 11.94 -13.21
C ARG A 335 -24.19 10.46 -12.84
N LEU A 336 -23.27 9.73 -13.49
CA LEU A 336 -23.07 8.29 -13.27
C LEU A 336 -22.21 7.99 -12.03
N ARG A 337 -21.29 8.90 -11.70
CA ARG A 337 -20.25 8.78 -10.65
C ARG A 337 -20.09 10.10 -9.89
N PRO A 338 -21.14 10.58 -9.19
CA PRO A 338 -21.09 11.88 -8.50
C PRO A 338 -20.01 11.96 -7.43
N HIS A 339 -19.60 10.83 -6.85
CA HIS A 339 -18.56 10.75 -5.82
C HIS A 339 -17.12 10.72 -6.38
N LEU A 340 -16.94 10.62 -7.71
CA LEU A 340 -15.61 10.53 -8.34
C LEU A 340 -15.28 11.74 -9.22
N VAL A 341 -16.30 12.49 -9.69
CA VAL A 341 -16.12 13.55 -10.69
C VAL A 341 -15.24 14.70 -10.20
N ASP A 342 -15.27 14.98 -8.91
CA ASP A 342 -14.51 16.06 -8.28
C ASP A 342 -13.48 15.54 -7.26
N LEU A 343 -13.25 14.22 -7.24
CA LEU A 343 -12.30 13.61 -6.31
C LEU A 343 -10.88 14.13 -6.63
N PRO A 344 -10.19 14.76 -5.66
CA PRO A 344 -8.83 15.24 -5.83
C PRO A 344 -7.89 14.05 -6.06
N GLY A 345 -6.78 14.25 -6.76
CA GLY A 345 -5.83 13.16 -7.00
C GLY A 345 -6.13 12.28 -8.22
N ALA A 346 -6.87 12.80 -9.21
CA ALA A 346 -6.79 12.32 -10.58
C ALA A 346 -5.35 12.43 -11.11
N ALA A 347 -5.06 11.81 -12.27
CA ALA A 347 -3.77 11.90 -12.99
C ALA A 347 -3.32 13.32 -13.40
N PHE A 348 -3.94 14.38 -12.85
CA PHE A 348 -3.58 15.77 -13.02
C PHE A 348 -3.31 16.37 -11.63
N PRO A 349 -2.12 16.95 -11.36
CA PRO A 349 -1.95 17.76 -10.18
C PRO A 349 -3.01 18.88 -10.22
N LEU A 350 -3.74 19.05 -9.11
CA LEU A 350 -4.61 20.20 -8.95
C LEU A 350 -3.74 21.47 -9.09
N PRO A 351 -4.18 22.48 -9.85
CA PRO A 351 -3.55 23.80 -9.79
C PRO A 351 -3.54 24.29 -8.34
N GLY A 352 -2.34 24.51 -7.77
CA GLY A 352 -2.19 25.09 -6.44
C GLY A 352 -1.89 24.11 -5.29
N PHE A 353 -1.72 22.81 -5.53
CA PHE A 353 -1.25 21.90 -4.48
C PHE A 353 0.29 21.97 -4.34
N THR A 354 0.77 22.55 -3.24
CA THR A 354 2.20 22.61 -2.90
C THR A 354 2.51 21.80 -1.65
N TRP A 355 3.55 20.96 -1.73
CA TRP A 355 4.12 20.27 -0.58
C TRP A 355 4.76 21.26 0.39
N THR A 356 4.43 21.18 1.67
CA THR A 356 5.31 21.69 2.73
C THR A 356 6.46 20.69 2.83
N ALA A 357 7.60 20.99 2.20
CA ALA A 357 8.81 20.25 2.49
C ALA A 357 9.12 20.45 3.97
N ASP A 358 9.28 19.36 4.74
CA ASP A 358 9.90 19.44 6.07
C ASP A 358 11.30 20.04 5.87
N GLU A 359 11.49 21.31 6.23
CA GLU A 359 12.78 22.02 6.16
C GLU A 359 13.87 21.38 7.04
N ALA A 360 13.52 20.36 7.84
CA ALA A 360 14.39 19.72 8.81
C ALA A 360 15.43 18.73 8.22
N ALA A 361 15.37 18.38 6.93
CA ALA A 361 16.25 17.34 6.36
C ALA A 361 17.47 17.86 5.57
N THR A 362 17.62 19.17 5.36
CA THR A 362 18.68 19.73 4.50
C THR A 362 19.45 20.88 5.16
N THR A 363 20.10 20.61 6.29
CA THR A 363 21.23 21.44 6.73
C THR A 363 22.53 20.65 6.65
N ALA A 364 23.21 20.72 5.50
CA ALA A 364 24.62 20.37 5.42
C ALA A 364 25.43 21.38 6.28
N PRO A 365 26.41 20.93 7.07
CA PRO A 365 27.21 21.86 7.87
C PRO A 365 28.08 22.75 6.96
N PRO A 366 28.28 24.03 7.30
CA PRO A 366 29.07 24.93 6.48
C PRO A 366 30.53 24.46 6.43
N ARG A 367 31.08 24.35 5.22
CA ARG A 367 32.50 24.13 4.98
C ARG A 367 33.29 25.25 5.67
N ARG A 368 34.06 24.90 6.70
CA ARG A 368 35.08 25.79 7.27
C ARG A 368 36.13 26.07 6.20
N GLY A 369 36.10 27.28 5.66
CA GLY A 369 37.18 27.80 4.83
C GLY A 369 38.45 27.92 5.67
N ARG A 370 39.52 27.26 5.22
CA ARG A 370 40.88 27.59 5.64
C ARG A 370 41.16 29.03 5.20
N ARG A 371 41.42 29.92 6.16
CA ARG A 371 42.25 31.10 5.92
C ARG A 371 43.60 30.84 6.57
N SER A 372 44.63 31.19 5.79
CA SER A 372 46.07 31.27 6.05
C SER A 372 46.50 31.22 7.51
#